data_AF-A0A1A6GCM2-F1
#
_entry.id   AF-A0A1A6GCM2-F1
#
_cell.length_a   1.000
_cell.length_b   1.000
_cell.length_c   1.000
_cell.angle_alpha   90.00
_cell.angle_beta   90.00
_cell.angle_gamma   90.00
#
_symmetry.space_group_name_H-M   'P 1'
#
loop_
_entity.id
_entity.type
_entity.pdbx_description
1 polymer ?
#
loop_
_entity_poly.entity_id
_entity_poly.type
_entity_poly.pdbx_seq_one_letter_code
_entity_poly.pdbx_strand_id
1 'polypeptide(L)'
;VNDIVVLGPEQFYATRDHYFTSYFLVLLEMIMDFHWTYVLFYSPREVIQLGTLVDNLTVDPATGDILTGCHPNPMKLLIYNPEDPPGSEVLRIQDVLSDNPRVSTLYANDGSVLQASSVASVYREKMLVGTVFHKALYCEL
;
A
#
# COMPACT_ATOMS: atom_id res chain seq x y z
N VAL A 1 5.00 -2.10 -12.16
CA VAL A 1 5.65 -1.39 -11.03
C VAL A 1 4.91 -0.08 -10.93
N ASN A 2 4.31 0.16 -9.77
CA ASN A 2 3.45 1.31 -9.55
C ASN A 2 4.26 2.48 -8.99
N ASP A 3 4.93 2.26 -7.85
CA ASP A 3 5.79 3.26 -7.20
C ASP A 3 7.13 2.67 -6.74
N ILE A 4 8.12 3.53 -6.52
CA ILE A 4 9.48 3.16 -6.09
C ILE A 4 10.04 4.20 -5.11
N VAL A 5 10.62 3.75 -4.00
CA VAL A 5 11.50 4.55 -3.14
C VAL A 5 12.92 3.98 -3.15
N VAL A 6 13.91 4.87 -3.21
CA VAL A 6 15.33 4.49 -3.23
C VAL A 6 15.90 4.68 -1.84
N LEU A 7 16.51 3.62 -1.28
CA LEU A 7 17.16 3.66 0.03
C LEU A 7 18.69 3.67 -0.07
N GLY A 8 19.24 3.23 -1.20
CA GLY A 8 20.68 3.21 -1.45
C GLY A 8 21.02 2.85 -2.90
N PRO A 9 22.31 2.73 -3.24
CA PRO A 9 22.77 2.47 -4.61
C PRO A 9 22.19 1.20 -5.26
N GLU A 10 21.89 0.17 -4.45
CA GLU A 10 21.33 -1.11 -4.90
C GLU A 10 20.13 -1.56 -4.05
N GLN A 11 19.56 -0.63 -3.26
CA GLN A 11 18.48 -0.90 -2.31
C GLN A 11 17.30 -0.02 -2.64
N PHE A 12 16.21 -0.64 -3.05
CA PHE A 12 15.01 0.04 -3.50
C PHE A 12 13.81 -0.70 -2.99
N TYR A 13 12.77 0.04 -2.65
CA TYR A 13 11.44 -0.50 -2.41
C TYR A 13 10.54 -0.19 -3.57
N ALA A 14 9.90 -1.20 -4.16
CA ALA A 14 8.97 -1.01 -5.27
C ALA A 14 7.65 -1.71 -5.01
N THR A 15 6.55 -1.08 -5.37
CA THR A 15 5.22 -1.69 -5.34
C THR A 15 4.88 -2.29 -6.68
N ARG A 16 4.25 -3.47 -6.63
CA ARG A 16 3.67 -4.13 -7.79
C ARG A 16 2.21 -4.45 -7.48
N ASP A 17 1.35 -3.72 -8.15
CA ASP A 17 -0.10 -3.77 -8.07
C ASP A 17 -0.72 -4.95 -8.84
N HIS A 18 0.00 -5.54 -9.80
CA HIS A 18 -0.45 -6.70 -10.56
C HIS A 18 0.66 -7.74 -10.77
N TYR A 19 0.39 -9.03 -10.50
CA TYR A 19 1.34 -10.11 -10.76
C TYR A 19 1.45 -10.42 -12.25
N PHE A 20 0.30 -10.54 -12.94
CA PHE A 20 0.28 -10.79 -14.38
C PHE A 20 0.46 -9.50 -15.19
N THR A 21 1.00 -9.65 -16.40
CA THR A 21 1.15 -8.54 -17.36
C THR A 21 0.09 -8.55 -18.46
N SER A 22 -0.61 -9.68 -18.65
CA SER A 22 -1.71 -9.79 -19.61
C SER A 22 -2.99 -9.22 -19.01
N TYR A 23 -3.65 -8.31 -19.71
CA TYR A 23 -4.91 -7.69 -19.27
C TYR A 23 -5.96 -8.71 -18.80
N PHE A 24 -6.13 -9.81 -19.55
CA PHE A 24 -7.08 -10.86 -19.18
C PHE A 24 -6.71 -11.54 -17.86
N LEU A 25 -5.41 -11.79 -17.63
CA LEU A 25 -4.94 -12.44 -16.42
C LEU A 25 -4.94 -11.48 -15.23
N VAL A 26 -4.70 -10.19 -15.44
CA VAL A 26 -4.89 -9.14 -14.42
C VAL A 26 -6.35 -9.07 -13.99
N LEU A 27 -7.28 -9.05 -14.94
CA LEU A 27 -8.71 -9.06 -14.63
C LEU A 27 -9.10 -10.34 -13.87
N LEU A 28 -8.58 -11.50 -14.26
CA LEU A 28 -8.80 -12.76 -13.57
C LEU A 28 -8.20 -12.77 -12.15
N GLU A 29 -6.99 -12.24 -11.98
CA GLU A 29 -6.31 -12.08 -10.70
C GLU A 29 -7.14 -11.24 -9.72
N MET A 30 -7.73 -10.15 -10.20
CA MET A 30 -8.64 -9.33 -9.42
C MET A 30 -9.94 -10.07 -9.09
N ILE A 31 -10.60 -10.69 -10.07
CA ILE A 31 -11.89 -11.40 -9.88
C ILE A 31 -11.77 -12.55 -8.88
N MET A 32 -10.67 -13.29 -8.92
CA MET A 32 -10.42 -14.44 -8.05
C MET A 32 -9.87 -14.02 -6.68
N ASP A 33 -9.65 -12.73 -6.45
CA ASP A 33 -9.00 -12.16 -5.27
C ASP A 33 -7.71 -12.89 -4.92
N PHE A 34 -6.92 -13.21 -5.95
CA PHE A 34 -5.66 -13.90 -5.71
C PHE A 34 -4.73 -12.95 -4.98
N HIS A 35 -4.40 -13.31 -3.74
CA HIS A 35 -3.52 -12.52 -2.91
C HIS A 35 -2.03 -12.62 -3.37
N TRP A 36 -1.74 -12.44 -4.67
CA TRP A 36 -0.40 -12.45 -5.27
C TRP A 36 0.13 -11.06 -5.67
N THR A 37 -0.68 -9.99 -5.58
CA THR A 37 -0.35 -8.56 -5.79
C THR A 37 0.42 -7.87 -4.64
N TYR A 38 1.13 -8.64 -3.82
CA TYR A 38 1.60 -8.21 -2.49
C TYR A 38 3.11 -8.27 -2.48
N VAL A 39 3.76 -7.44 -3.27
CA VAL A 39 5.22 -7.51 -3.34
C VAL A 39 5.80 -6.13 -3.19
N LEU A 40 6.36 -5.93 -2.00
CA LEU A 40 7.29 -4.87 -1.70
C LEU A 40 8.71 -5.47 -1.88
N PHE A 41 9.38 -5.12 -2.98
CA PHE A 41 10.74 -5.60 -3.30
C PHE A 41 11.77 -4.72 -2.61
N TYR A 42 12.64 -5.22 -1.72
CA TYR A 42 13.75 -4.44 -1.12
C TYR A 42 15.09 -4.58 -1.89
N SER A 43 15.27 -5.72 -2.55
CA SER A 43 16.43 -6.11 -3.36
C SER A 43 15.97 -7.04 -4.50
N PRO A 44 16.78 -7.34 -5.54
CA PRO A 44 16.36 -8.23 -6.63
C PRO A 44 15.92 -9.64 -6.22
N ARG A 45 16.08 -10.04 -4.95
CA ARG A 45 15.84 -11.40 -4.46
C ARG A 45 14.87 -11.52 -3.29
N GLU A 46 14.41 -10.41 -2.71
CA GLU A 46 13.58 -10.43 -1.50
C GLU A 46 12.25 -9.72 -1.69
N VAL A 47 11.17 -10.41 -1.30
CA VAL A 47 9.77 -10.05 -1.54
C VAL A 47 9.02 -10.14 -0.21
N ILE A 48 8.35 -9.05 0.17
CA ILE A 48 7.49 -9.03 1.36
C ILE A 48 6.03 -9.08 0.92
N GLN A 49 5.28 -10.09 1.40
CA GLN A 49 3.85 -10.22 1.19
C GLN A 49 3.04 -9.54 2.30
N LEU A 50 2.24 -8.54 1.92
CA LEU A 50 1.49 -7.69 2.85
C LEU A 50 0.01 -8.05 3.03
N GLY A 51 -0.58 -8.90 2.19
CA GLY A 51 -2.02 -9.23 2.28
C GLY A 51 -3.01 -8.11 1.93
N THR A 52 -2.53 -6.90 1.58
CA THR A 52 -3.29 -5.80 0.96
C THR A 52 -2.69 -5.28 -0.37
N LEU A 53 -3.49 -4.78 -1.31
CA LEU A 53 -2.96 -4.23 -2.57
C LEU A 53 -2.24 -2.91 -2.31
N VAL A 54 -0.93 -2.94 -2.47
CA VAL A 54 -0.04 -1.82 -2.13
C VAL A 54 0.00 -0.79 -3.25
N ASP A 55 -0.22 0.48 -2.94
CA ASP A 55 -0.26 1.57 -3.91
C ASP A 55 1.04 2.38 -3.88
N ASN A 56 1.06 3.58 -3.30
CA ASN A 56 2.26 4.43 -3.22
C ASN A 56 3.04 4.21 -1.92
N LEU A 57 4.33 4.54 -1.98
CA LEU A 57 5.30 4.46 -0.89
C LEU A 57 5.72 5.86 -0.45
N THR A 58 6.00 6.02 0.84
CA THR A 58 6.59 7.26 1.38
C THR A 58 7.57 6.90 2.48
N VAL A 59 8.77 7.49 2.43
CA VAL A 59 9.77 7.32 3.48
C VAL A 59 9.58 8.42 4.52
N ASP A 60 9.46 8.05 5.80
CA ASP A 60 9.54 8.99 6.91
C ASP A 60 11.01 9.47 7.04
N PRO A 61 11.32 10.75 6.80
CA PRO A 61 12.68 11.24 6.87
C PRO A 61 13.29 11.21 8.29
N ALA A 62 12.46 11.12 9.34
CA ALA A 62 12.93 11.08 10.72
C ALA A 62 13.41 9.69 11.16
N THR A 63 12.77 8.63 10.64
CA THR A 63 13.01 7.24 11.08
C THR A 63 13.56 6.34 9.99
N GLY A 64 13.34 6.67 8.72
CA GLY A 64 13.61 5.79 7.58
C GLY A 64 12.53 4.74 7.35
N ASP A 65 11.47 4.72 8.16
CA ASP A 65 10.35 3.80 7.99
C ASP A 65 9.59 4.10 6.70
N ILE A 66 9.03 3.08 6.08
CA ILE A 66 8.19 3.23 4.89
C ILE A 66 6.73 3.18 5.31
N LEU A 67 5.96 4.15 4.84
CA LEU A 67 4.51 4.12 4.86
C LEU A 67 3.98 3.80 3.47
N THR A 68 2.83 3.13 3.44
CA THR A 68 2.13 2.87 2.19
C THR A 68 0.63 2.93 2.37
N GLY A 69 -0.05 3.53 1.39
CA GLY A 69 -1.51 3.43 1.26
C GLY A 69 -1.87 2.15 0.53
N CYS A 70 -2.91 1.46 0.98
CA CYS A 70 -3.28 0.17 0.46
C CYS A 70 -4.79 0.03 0.25
N HIS A 71 -5.16 -0.95 -0.59
CA HIS A 71 -6.53 -1.33 -0.89
C HIS A 71 -6.79 -2.76 -0.38
N PRO A 72 -7.46 -2.92 0.78
CA PRO A 72 -7.71 -4.25 1.36
C PRO A 72 -8.53 -5.17 0.48
N ASN A 73 -9.40 -4.60 -0.36
CA ASN A 73 -10.17 -5.33 -1.35
C ASN A 73 -10.09 -4.58 -2.71
N PRO A 74 -9.21 -5.01 -3.63
CA PRO A 74 -9.04 -4.40 -4.94
C PRO A 74 -10.30 -4.41 -5.81
N MET A 75 -11.19 -5.39 -5.61
CA MET A 75 -12.42 -5.49 -6.39
C MET A 75 -13.37 -4.35 -6.10
N LYS A 76 -13.44 -3.88 -4.86
CA LYS A 76 -14.24 -2.71 -4.50
C LYS A 76 -13.69 -1.40 -5.10
N LEU A 77 -12.40 -1.35 -5.40
CA LEU A 77 -11.77 -0.23 -6.11
C LEU A 77 -12.13 -0.25 -7.60
N LEU A 78 -12.05 -1.43 -8.23
CA LEU A 78 -12.32 -1.60 -9.66
C LEU A 78 -13.82 -1.47 -10.00
N ILE A 79 -14.66 -2.12 -9.19
CA ILE A 79 -16.12 -2.12 -9.35
C ILE A 79 -16.70 -1.33 -8.18
N TYR A 80 -16.68 -0.01 -8.34
CA TYR A 80 -17.16 0.89 -7.29
C TYR A 80 -18.67 0.70 -7.03
N ASN A 81 -19.01 0.48 -5.77
CA ASN A 81 -20.38 0.45 -5.27
C ASN A 81 -20.50 1.42 -4.08
N PRO A 82 -21.32 2.48 -4.14
CA PRO A 82 -21.47 3.42 -3.03
C PRO A 82 -22.08 2.80 -1.76
N GLU A 83 -22.85 1.72 -1.88
CA GLU A 83 -23.43 0.99 -0.75
C GLU A 83 -22.44 0.00 -0.12
N ASP A 84 -21.35 -0.32 -0.83
CA ASP A 84 -20.25 -1.17 -0.36
C ASP A 84 -18.91 -0.63 -0.85
N PRO A 85 -18.48 0.55 -0.36
CA PRO A 85 -17.34 1.27 -0.90
C PRO A 85 -16.00 0.57 -0.59
N PRO A 86 -14.91 0.90 -1.32
CA PRO A 86 -13.59 0.40 -1.00
C PRO A 86 -13.11 0.91 0.35
N GLY A 87 -12.47 0.02 1.12
CA GLY A 87 -11.80 0.36 2.37
C GLY A 87 -10.55 1.19 2.16
N SER A 88 -9.92 1.56 3.28
CA SER A 88 -8.61 2.18 3.31
C SER A 88 -7.73 1.48 4.33
N GLU A 89 -6.44 1.38 4.04
CA GLU A 89 -5.44 0.85 4.93
C GLU A 89 -4.11 1.60 4.76
N VAL A 90 -3.42 1.84 5.87
CA VAL A 90 -2.07 2.37 5.90
C VAL A 90 -1.19 1.40 6.66
N LEU A 91 -0.16 0.90 5.99
CA LEU A 91 0.86 0.07 6.61
C LEU A 91 2.13 0.89 6.85
N ARG A 92 2.83 0.55 7.94
CA ARG A 92 4.19 1.00 8.26
C ARG A 92 5.12 -0.20 8.24
N ILE A 93 6.17 -0.11 7.44
CA ILE A 93 7.29 -1.06 7.42
C ILE A 93 8.47 -0.41 8.13
N GLN A 94 8.95 -1.09 9.17
CA GLN A 94 10.09 -0.69 9.98
C GLN A 94 11.25 -1.64 9.77
N ASP A 95 12.45 -1.19 10.16
CA ASP A 95 13.68 -1.95 9.97
C ASP A 95 13.86 -2.35 8.49
N VAL A 96 13.58 -1.41 7.59
CA VAL A 96 13.46 -1.63 6.14
C VAL A 96 14.73 -2.16 5.47
N LEU A 97 15.87 -2.14 6.16
CA LEU A 97 17.12 -2.72 5.66
C LEU A 97 17.46 -4.10 6.24
N SER A 98 16.63 -4.60 7.17
CA SER A 98 16.79 -5.89 7.85
C SER A 98 16.26 -7.05 7.00
N ASP A 99 16.80 -8.25 7.22
CA ASP A 99 16.29 -9.50 6.63
C ASP A 99 14.83 -9.80 7.05
N ASN A 100 14.40 -9.25 8.19
CA ASN A 100 13.05 -9.42 8.73
C ASN A 100 12.44 -8.05 9.08
N PRO A 101 11.96 -7.30 8.07
CA PRO A 101 11.31 -6.02 8.31
C PRO A 101 9.98 -6.21 9.03
N ARG A 102 9.63 -5.29 9.92
CA ARG A 102 8.40 -5.37 10.70
C ARG A 102 7.30 -4.58 10.02
N VAL A 103 6.19 -5.24 9.72
CA VAL A 103 4.98 -4.62 9.15
C VAL A 103 3.95 -4.40 10.25
N SER A 104 3.33 -3.24 10.28
CA SER A 104 2.22 -2.92 11.19
C SER A 104 1.18 -2.05 10.50
N THR A 105 -0.10 -2.24 10.85
CA THR A 105 -1.19 -1.39 10.39
C THR A 105 -1.28 -0.14 11.26
N LEU A 106 -1.15 1.04 10.67
CA LEU A 106 -1.34 2.34 11.36
C LEU A 106 -2.77 2.82 11.30
N TYR A 107 -3.47 2.53 10.21
CA TYR A 107 -4.86 2.90 10.02
C TYR A 107 -5.56 1.88 9.14
N ALA A 108 -6.80 1.55 9.48
CA ALA A 108 -7.67 0.77 8.63
C ALA A 108 -9.13 1.20 8.86
N ASN A 109 -9.89 1.36 7.78
CA ASN A 109 -11.33 1.52 7.85
C ASN A 109 -12.01 0.88 6.63
N ASP A 110 -13.30 0.59 6.78
CA ASP A 110 -14.13 -0.14 5.81
C ASP A 110 -14.71 0.71 4.67
N GLY A 111 -14.26 1.95 4.49
CA GLY A 111 -14.81 2.90 3.51
C GLY A 111 -15.79 3.93 4.10
N SER A 112 -16.26 3.74 5.35
CA SER A 112 -17.20 4.65 6.01
C SER A 112 -16.63 6.06 6.29
N VAL A 113 -15.34 6.13 6.63
CA VAL A 113 -14.64 7.40 6.93
C VAL A 113 -13.84 7.87 5.73
N LEU A 114 -12.94 7.02 5.24
CA LEU A 114 -12.04 7.25 4.10
C LEU A 114 -12.14 6.06 3.14
N GLN A 115 -12.07 6.31 1.83
CA GLN A 115 -12.22 5.27 0.80
C GLN A 115 -10.99 5.25 -0.09
N ALA A 116 -10.47 4.06 -0.43
CA ALA A 116 -9.39 3.87 -1.39
C ALA A 116 -8.13 4.70 -1.09
N SER A 117 -7.56 4.55 0.10
CA SER A 117 -6.25 5.14 0.44
C SER A 117 -5.18 4.72 -0.55
N SER A 118 -4.40 5.69 -1.02
CA SER A 118 -3.36 5.51 -2.03
C SER A 118 -1.98 5.89 -1.50
N VAL A 119 -1.90 6.83 -0.56
CA VAL A 119 -0.63 7.34 -0.01
C VAL A 119 -0.83 7.75 1.44
N ALA A 120 0.22 7.64 2.25
CA ALA A 120 0.24 8.17 3.61
C ALA A 120 1.62 8.72 3.96
N SER A 121 1.66 9.78 4.76
CA SER A 121 2.89 10.34 5.30
C SER A 121 2.69 10.76 6.75
N VAL A 122 3.74 10.60 7.55
CA VAL A 122 3.76 11.00 8.96
C VAL A 122 4.75 12.14 9.16
N TYR A 123 4.33 13.14 9.92
CA TYR A 123 5.20 14.21 10.39
C TYR A 123 4.80 14.61 11.81
N ARG A 124 5.70 14.43 12.78
CA ARG A 124 5.51 14.83 14.20
C ARG A 124 4.16 14.36 14.78
N GLU A 125 4.01 13.06 14.99
CA GLU A 125 2.80 12.41 15.55
C GLU A 125 1.50 12.72 14.80
N LYS A 126 1.60 13.26 13.59
CA LYS A 126 0.46 13.55 12.72
C LYS A 126 0.62 12.77 11.43
N MET A 127 -0.47 12.19 10.96
CA MET A 127 -0.51 11.44 9.72
C MET A 127 -1.51 12.08 8.75
N LEU A 128 -1.10 12.21 7.49
CA LEU A 128 -1.95 12.59 6.38
C LEU A 128 -2.09 11.40 5.43
N VAL A 129 -3.33 11.03 5.11
CA VAL A 129 -3.66 9.94 4.19
C VAL A 129 -4.39 10.53 2.97
N GLY A 130 -3.87 10.27 1.78
CA GLY A 130 -4.48 10.61 0.50
C GLY A 130 -5.16 9.40 -0.13
N THR A 131 -6.17 9.65 -0.96
CA THR A 131 -6.96 8.60 -1.63
C THR A 131 -6.92 8.74 -3.15
N VAL A 132 -7.26 7.67 -3.87
CA VAL A 132 -7.37 7.69 -5.34
C VAL A 132 -8.41 8.71 -5.83
N PHE A 133 -9.60 8.76 -5.22
CA PHE A 133 -10.71 9.59 -5.74
C PHE A 133 -11.61 10.26 -4.69
N HIS A 134 -11.46 9.97 -3.40
CA HIS A 134 -12.39 10.44 -2.37
C HIS A 134 -11.93 11.77 -1.75
N LYS A 135 -11.32 11.73 -0.56
CA LYS A 135 -10.88 12.90 0.21
C LYS A 135 -9.55 12.58 0.90
N ALA A 136 -8.99 13.54 1.64
CA ALA A 136 -7.86 13.27 2.51
C ALA A 136 -8.30 13.11 3.97
N LEU A 137 -7.55 12.32 4.74
CA LEU A 137 -7.71 12.21 6.18
C LEU A 137 -6.46 12.75 6.86
N TYR A 138 -6.66 13.62 7.86
CA TYR A 138 -5.61 14.04 8.78
C TYR A 138 -5.93 13.50 10.17
N CYS A 139 -4.95 12.88 10.82
CA CYS A 139 -5.12 12.27 12.14
C CYS A 139 -3.89 12.50 13.03
N GLU A 140 -4.12 12.51 14.34
CA GLU A 140 -3.08 12.47 15.38
C GLU A 140 -2.87 11.00 15.78
N LEU A 141 -1.61 10.58 15.89
CA LEU A 141 -1.17 9.20 16.14
C LEU A 141 -1.04 8.89 17.63
#